data_AF-A0A9E6AD82-F1
#
_entry.id   AF-A0A9E6AD82-F1
#
_cell.length_a   1.000
_cell.length_b   1.000
_cell.length_c   1.000
_cell.angle_alpha   90.00
_cell.angle_beta   90.00
_cell.angle_gamma   90.00
#
_symmetry.space_group_name_H-M   'P 1'
#
loop_
_entity.id
_entity.type
_entity.pdbx_description
1 polymer ?
#
loop_
_entity_poly.entity_id
_entity_poly.type
_entity_poly.pdbx_seq_one_letter_code
_entity_poly.pdbx_strand_id
1 'polypeptide(L)'
;MAVIGRVSLLQGRVVAEDAAGNQRVLAIGDNILDTDKIITSPGATIEISMLTGDEIVIADGQSWSPTTETFTRAQDFPSSDATLSPEDLALQEALLAGADPTQVGEATAAGAPGAGTFGAADGGGSSFVRTSRTAGEVDPSAGYDTIGTEVNLVPPIIDPQTFSVAETPFILTLQIVATDIDGVRLTVSEVEEGAAVYYKVILVDDTGTEVVLPAGGFVDITFTDITATGQVDYVSTSLNVAIGEVFQTEALDDLFSDSGEKFSVNLVPGSTTGLILASVDGLLSDAEGVTTTINDETDPGSEDTVFVQISVDKQLVEEGETLIFTLSLVDENANPVIVPAGSAITIDLAWSGDASNISDASPLPGSVTFSGSSETSFVVNAVDDAFNEGPEDLVATITQVTDVNGAFEVLAIGGANQASTIIIDEPEDPDSVFAQISADKASVEEGGQLTYTVNLIDINGDPVLVPVGDSVTVVLDWTGAAANPSDAAVLPLSVTITGGSQTTFVVDAIDDVYKEDPEALVATITSVDDVDDTFEKLEVGTQNQANATITDEATPNEDVVRAQISVDKASVEEGGQLTYTVNLIDINGDPVLVPVG
;
A
#
# COMPACT_ATOMS: atom_id res chain seq x y z
N MET A 1 11.89 4.13 -46.46
CA MET A 1 11.37 5.50 -46.37
C MET A 1 10.40 5.52 -45.22
N ALA A 2 10.91 5.88 -44.06
CA ALA A 2 10.10 6.13 -42.87
C ALA A 2 9.91 7.64 -42.72
N VAL A 3 8.74 8.06 -42.26
CA VAL A 3 8.53 9.44 -41.85
C VAL A 3 9.31 9.65 -40.54
N ILE A 4 10.08 10.73 -40.46
CA ILE A 4 10.91 11.07 -39.29
C ILE A 4 10.43 12.33 -38.57
N GLY A 5 9.60 13.13 -39.21
CA GLY A 5 9.06 14.37 -38.67
C GLY A 5 8.08 15.03 -39.64
N ARG A 6 7.48 16.13 -39.20
CA ARG A 6 6.56 16.96 -39.99
C ARG A 6 6.95 18.42 -39.93
N VAL A 7 6.67 19.14 -41.01
CA VAL A 7 6.92 20.59 -41.08
C VAL A 7 5.95 21.33 -40.17
N SER A 8 6.45 21.92 -39.08
CA SER A 8 5.67 22.73 -38.12
C SER A 8 5.54 24.18 -38.56
N LEU A 9 6.61 24.75 -39.14
CA LEU A 9 6.64 26.12 -39.65
C LEU A 9 7.38 26.19 -40.98
N LEU A 10 6.90 27.02 -41.90
CA LEU A 10 7.58 27.28 -43.17
C LEU A 10 7.38 28.72 -43.62
N GLN A 11 8.50 29.44 -43.82
CA GLN A 11 8.55 30.77 -44.42
C GLN A 11 9.50 30.76 -45.62
N GLY A 12 9.05 31.23 -46.78
CA GLY A 12 9.83 31.20 -48.02
C GLY A 12 9.71 29.88 -48.79
N ARG A 13 10.69 29.55 -49.65
CA ARG A 13 10.66 28.33 -50.48
C ARG A 13 11.70 27.32 -50.02
N VAL A 14 11.22 26.13 -49.64
CA VAL A 14 12.04 24.99 -49.18
C VAL A 14 11.71 23.75 -50.00
N VAL A 15 12.72 22.95 -50.32
CA VAL A 15 12.55 21.69 -51.05
C VAL A 15 13.17 20.51 -50.29
N ALA A 16 12.57 19.33 -50.41
CA ALA A 16 13.18 18.05 -50.06
C ALA A 16 13.68 17.37 -51.34
N GLU A 17 14.94 16.94 -51.34
CA GLU A 17 15.56 16.15 -52.39
C GLU A 17 15.66 14.69 -51.95
N ASP A 18 15.09 13.77 -52.73
CA ASP A 18 15.14 12.34 -52.44
C ASP A 18 16.50 11.71 -52.84
N ALA A 19 16.73 10.44 -52.47
CA ALA A 19 17.95 9.72 -52.81
C ALA A 19 18.19 9.53 -54.33
N ALA A 20 17.18 9.78 -55.17
CA ALA A 20 17.29 9.76 -56.63
C ALA A 20 17.53 11.15 -57.23
N GLY A 21 17.63 12.20 -56.39
CA GLY A 21 17.86 13.59 -56.79
C GLY A 21 16.61 14.34 -57.26
N ASN A 22 15.41 13.78 -57.06
CA ASN A 22 14.16 14.47 -57.38
C ASN A 22 13.81 15.45 -56.26
N GLN A 23 13.40 16.66 -56.63
CA GLN A 23 13.05 17.71 -55.66
C GLN A 23 11.52 17.88 -55.54
N ARG A 24 11.04 17.89 -54.30
CA ARG A 24 9.67 18.20 -53.88
C ARG A 24 9.66 19.53 -53.12
N VAL A 25 8.80 20.47 -53.50
CA VAL A 25 8.56 21.68 -52.69
C VAL A 25 7.75 21.29 -51.46
N LEU A 26 8.18 21.75 -50.28
CA LEU A 26 7.55 21.45 -49.00
C LEU A 26 6.52 22.52 -48.63
N ALA A 27 5.45 22.09 -47.96
CA ALA A 27 4.44 22.91 -47.31
C ALA A 27 4.34 22.55 -45.82
N ILE A 28 3.68 23.42 -45.04
CA ILE A 28 3.38 23.16 -43.63
C ILE A 28 2.53 21.89 -43.53
N GLY A 29 2.90 21.00 -42.60
CA GLY A 29 2.26 19.69 -42.40
C GLY A 29 2.82 18.55 -43.27
N ASP A 30 3.72 18.82 -44.22
CA ASP A 30 4.33 17.76 -45.03
C ASP A 30 5.22 16.84 -44.19
N ASN A 31 5.21 15.55 -44.54
CA ASN A 31 6.08 14.55 -43.93
C ASN A 31 7.52 14.68 -44.46
N ILE A 32 8.48 14.63 -43.55
CA ILE A 32 9.91 14.52 -43.85
C ILE A 32 10.32 13.05 -43.76
N LEU A 33 11.04 12.54 -44.77
CA LEU A 33 11.50 11.15 -44.81
C LEU A 33 12.95 11.00 -44.33
N ASP A 34 13.29 9.82 -43.82
CA ASP A 34 14.64 9.44 -43.37
C ASP A 34 15.73 9.53 -44.44
N THR A 35 15.34 9.64 -45.72
CA THR A 35 16.23 9.77 -46.86
C THR A 35 16.19 11.15 -47.53
N ASP A 36 15.40 12.08 -47.01
CA ASP A 36 15.24 13.41 -47.62
C ASP A 36 16.43 14.31 -47.25
N LYS A 37 16.93 15.08 -48.23
CA LYS A 37 17.81 16.24 -47.99
C LYS A 37 16.98 17.52 -48.10
N ILE A 38 16.86 18.24 -47.00
CA ILE A 38 16.10 19.49 -46.92
C ILE A 38 17.01 20.64 -47.33
N ILE A 39 16.55 21.50 -48.23
CA ILE A 39 17.31 22.61 -48.78
C ILE A 39 16.43 23.86 -48.72
N THR A 40 16.84 24.86 -47.93
CA THR A 40 16.17 26.16 -47.88
C THR A 40 16.73 27.10 -48.94
N SER A 41 15.91 28.02 -49.45
CA SER A 41 16.39 29.14 -50.27
C SER A 41 16.93 30.26 -49.36
N PRO A 42 17.79 31.18 -49.85
CA PRO A 42 18.21 32.36 -49.07
C PRO A 42 17.00 33.15 -48.56
N GLY A 43 17.00 33.50 -47.26
CA GLY A 43 15.87 34.15 -46.58
C GLY A 43 14.63 33.27 -46.32
N ALA A 44 14.70 31.94 -46.52
CA ALA A 44 13.66 30.99 -46.13
C ALA A 44 14.02 30.27 -44.82
N THR A 45 13.00 29.92 -44.04
CA THR A 45 13.12 29.19 -42.76
C THR A 45 12.12 28.04 -42.74
N ILE A 46 12.53 26.89 -42.22
CA ILE A 46 11.66 25.74 -41.94
C ILE A 46 11.93 25.21 -40.54
N GLU A 47 10.87 24.86 -39.84
CA GLU A 47 10.91 24.12 -38.57
C GLU A 47 10.25 22.76 -38.79
N ILE A 48 10.89 21.72 -38.26
CA ILE A 48 10.46 20.32 -38.39
C ILE A 48 10.32 19.77 -36.98
N SER A 49 9.10 19.40 -36.61
CA SER A 49 8.85 18.60 -35.41
C SER A 49 9.16 17.13 -35.71
N MET A 50 10.21 16.61 -35.09
CA MET A 50 10.63 15.23 -35.24
C MET A 50 9.72 14.30 -34.44
N LEU A 51 9.53 13.06 -34.90
CA LEU A 51 8.75 12.05 -34.17
C LEU A 51 9.42 11.64 -32.85
N THR A 52 10.68 12.00 -32.63
CA THR A 52 11.40 11.80 -31.36
C THR A 52 11.07 12.88 -30.32
N GLY A 53 10.32 13.92 -30.68
CA GLY A 53 9.97 15.05 -29.81
C GLY A 53 10.87 16.28 -29.98
N ASP A 54 12.02 16.13 -30.65
CA ASP A 54 12.94 17.24 -30.93
C ASP A 54 12.44 18.16 -32.06
N GLU A 55 12.87 19.42 -32.06
CA GLU A 55 12.59 20.37 -33.14
C GLU A 55 13.86 20.76 -33.90
N ILE A 56 13.79 20.73 -35.23
CA ILE A 56 14.91 21.08 -36.12
C ILE A 56 14.56 22.32 -36.92
N VAL A 57 15.38 23.37 -36.78
CA VAL A 57 15.26 24.62 -37.53
C VAL A 57 16.37 24.73 -38.57
N ILE A 58 15.99 25.00 -39.83
CA ILE A 58 16.93 25.20 -40.94
C ILE A 58 16.57 26.51 -41.62
N ALA A 59 17.55 27.40 -41.82
CA ALA A 59 17.29 28.73 -42.37
C ALA A 59 18.35 29.20 -43.37
N ASP A 60 18.01 30.23 -44.12
CA ASP A 60 18.92 31.08 -44.89
C ASP A 60 19.88 30.34 -45.85
N GLY A 61 19.34 29.45 -46.69
CA GLY A 61 20.13 28.75 -47.70
C GLY A 61 20.86 27.50 -47.20
N GLN A 62 20.66 27.11 -45.94
CA GLN A 62 21.23 25.90 -45.38
C GLN A 62 20.55 24.64 -45.92
N SER A 63 21.28 23.51 -45.83
CA SER A 63 20.73 22.20 -46.11
C SER A 63 21.00 21.24 -44.97
N TRP A 64 20.05 20.35 -44.71
CA TRP A 64 20.14 19.35 -43.66
C TRP A 64 19.74 17.97 -44.20
N SER A 65 20.38 16.93 -43.68
CA SER A 65 20.07 15.54 -43.99
C SER A 65 20.05 14.74 -42.69
N PRO A 66 19.04 13.88 -42.47
CA PRO A 66 18.98 13.02 -41.30
C PRO A 66 20.19 12.09 -41.23
N THR A 67 20.79 11.98 -40.05
CA THR A 67 21.86 11.05 -39.70
C THR A 67 21.48 10.33 -38.41
N THR A 68 22.16 9.22 -38.06
CA THR A 68 21.94 8.50 -36.79
C THR A 68 22.16 9.38 -35.56
N GLU A 69 22.89 10.49 -35.68
CA GLU A 69 23.08 11.46 -34.60
C GLU A 69 21.91 12.45 -34.45
N THR A 70 21.09 12.63 -35.50
CA THR A 70 19.95 13.56 -35.51
C THR A 70 18.60 12.85 -35.52
N PHE A 71 18.59 11.54 -35.75
CA PHE A 71 17.41 10.68 -35.64
C PHE A 71 17.84 9.21 -35.48
N THR A 72 17.43 8.57 -34.38
CA THR A 72 17.52 7.11 -34.17
C THR A 72 16.10 6.57 -34.01
N ARG A 73 15.78 5.44 -34.67
CA ARG A 73 14.42 4.86 -34.56
C ARG A 73 14.23 4.23 -33.19
N ALA A 74 13.01 4.28 -32.65
CA ALA A 74 12.66 3.66 -31.38
C ALA A 74 13.02 2.16 -31.28
N GLN A 75 12.94 1.43 -32.40
CA GLN A 75 13.36 0.02 -32.50
C GLN A 75 14.87 -0.22 -32.40
N ASP A 76 15.68 0.82 -32.58
CA ASP A 76 17.15 0.79 -32.51
C ASP A 76 17.65 1.30 -31.14
N PHE A 77 16.74 1.57 -30.20
CA PHE A 77 16.99 1.89 -28.79
C PHE A 77 16.83 0.61 -27.94
N PRO A 78 17.91 -0.07 -27.52
CA PRO A 78 17.80 -1.16 -26.57
C PRO A 78 17.49 -0.60 -25.18
N SER A 79 16.38 -1.02 -24.58
CA SER A 79 15.96 -0.62 -23.22
C SER A 79 16.96 -0.99 -22.11
N SER A 80 18.01 -1.76 -22.44
CA SER A 80 19.10 -2.11 -21.54
C SER A 80 20.11 -0.98 -21.28
N ASP A 81 20.11 0.09 -22.09
CA ASP A 81 21.02 1.24 -21.87
C ASP A 81 20.40 2.34 -20.98
N ALA A 82 19.13 2.19 -20.59
CA ALA A 82 18.42 3.14 -19.71
C ALA A 82 18.49 2.77 -18.22
N THR A 83 19.16 1.68 -17.85
CA THR A 83 19.38 1.32 -16.45
C THR A 83 20.60 2.08 -15.93
N LEU A 84 20.41 2.89 -14.87
CA LEU A 84 21.51 3.49 -14.12
C LEU A 84 22.51 2.39 -13.74
N SER A 85 23.80 2.65 -13.96
CA SER A 85 24.81 1.70 -13.53
C SER A 85 24.76 1.53 -12.00
N PRO A 86 25.20 0.40 -11.44
CA PRO A 86 25.26 0.22 -9.98
C PRO A 86 26.05 1.33 -9.25
N GLU A 87 26.98 1.96 -9.95
CA GLU A 87 27.80 3.06 -9.44
C GLU A 87 27.02 4.38 -9.38
N ASP A 88 26.15 4.64 -10.36
CA ASP A 88 25.27 5.81 -10.37
C ASP A 88 24.16 5.72 -9.32
N LEU A 89 23.67 4.50 -9.05
CA LEU A 89 22.69 4.25 -8.00
C LEU A 89 23.28 4.53 -6.61
N ALA A 90 24.52 4.10 -6.36
CA ALA A 90 25.24 4.37 -5.13
C ALA A 90 25.53 5.87 -4.91
N LEU A 91 25.81 6.61 -5.99
CA LEU A 91 26.00 8.06 -5.91
C LEU A 91 24.70 8.80 -5.59
N GLN A 92 23.57 8.29 -6.09
CA GLN A 92 22.25 8.84 -5.84
C GLN A 92 21.80 8.62 -4.39
N GLU A 93 22.04 7.43 -3.83
CA GLU A 93 21.83 7.15 -2.40
C GLU A 93 22.72 8.02 -1.51
N ALA A 94 23.98 8.25 -1.90
CA ALA A 94 24.91 9.10 -1.14
C ALA A 94 24.49 10.59 -1.14
N LEU A 95 23.98 11.11 -2.26
CA LEU A 95 23.42 12.46 -2.34
C LEU A 95 22.16 12.61 -1.50
N LEU A 96 21.29 11.60 -1.50
CA LEU A 96 20.05 11.60 -0.70
C LEU A 96 20.35 11.52 0.81
N ALA A 97 21.44 10.87 1.19
CA ALA A 97 21.98 10.86 2.55
C ALA A 97 22.76 12.15 2.93
N GLY A 98 22.82 13.14 2.03
CA GLY A 98 23.46 14.44 2.27
C GLY A 98 24.99 14.44 2.18
N ALA A 99 25.59 13.44 1.53
CA ALA A 99 27.03 13.38 1.33
C ALA A 99 27.48 14.35 0.21
N ASP A 100 28.66 14.96 0.38
CA ASP A 100 29.25 15.87 -0.61
C ASP A 100 29.79 15.06 -1.82
N PRO A 101 29.25 15.26 -3.04
CA PRO A 101 29.65 14.51 -4.22
C PRO A 101 31.14 14.65 -4.57
N THR A 102 31.80 15.72 -4.09
CA THR A 102 33.23 15.96 -4.32
C THR A 102 34.15 15.07 -3.48
N GLN A 103 33.60 14.36 -2.49
CA GLN A 103 34.34 13.42 -1.63
C GLN A 103 33.96 11.96 -1.82
N VAL A 104 32.84 11.67 -2.50
CA VAL A 104 32.27 10.31 -2.63
C VAL A 104 32.53 9.69 -4.00
N GLY A 105 32.78 10.48 -5.04
CA GLY A 105 33.13 9.95 -6.37
C GLY A 105 34.57 9.45 -6.47
N GLU A 106 34.81 8.49 -7.37
CA GLU A 106 36.16 8.13 -7.83
C GLU A 106 36.89 9.40 -8.32
N ALA A 107 38.19 9.49 -8.02
CA ALA A 107 38.98 10.66 -8.39
C ALA A 107 38.93 10.86 -9.92
N THR A 108 38.53 12.06 -10.37
CA THR A 108 38.56 12.40 -11.80
C THR A 108 39.94 12.12 -12.37
N ALA A 109 40.01 11.59 -13.60
CA ALA A 109 41.23 11.16 -14.30
C ALA A 109 42.31 12.26 -14.54
N ALA A 110 42.13 13.46 -13.98
CA ALA A 110 43.18 14.45 -13.81
C ALA A 110 43.96 14.13 -12.52
N GLY A 111 45.10 13.44 -12.67
CA GLY A 111 45.91 12.92 -11.57
C GLY A 111 46.13 13.86 -10.38
N ALA A 112 46.20 13.23 -9.20
CA ALA A 112 46.51 13.72 -7.85
C ALA A 112 46.78 15.23 -7.68
N PRO A 113 46.11 15.93 -6.74
CA PRO A 113 46.52 17.27 -6.37
C PRO A 113 47.92 17.22 -5.78
N GLY A 114 48.86 17.86 -6.47
CA GLY A 114 50.23 18.02 -6.00
C GLY A 114 50.24 18.69 -4.63
N ALA A 115 50.74 17.98 -3.63
CA ALA A 115 51.16 18.56 -2.37
C ALA A 115 52.24 19.62 -2.64
N GLY A 116 51.85 20.90 -2.65
CA GLY A 116 52.73 22.01 -2.96
C GLY A 116 52.42 23.24 -2.10
N THR A 117 53.15 23.35 -0.99
CA THR A 117 53.27 24.56 -0.16
C THR A 117 53.48 25.81 -1.02
N PHE A 118 52.76 26.89 -0.71
CA PHE A 118 52.93 28.19 -1.33
C PHE A 118 54.37 28.72 -1.18
N GLY A 119 55.01 29.02 -2.32
CA GLY A 119 56.28 29.76 -2.36
C GLY A 119 57.50 28.90 -2.68
N ALA A 120 57.64 28.50 -3.94
CA ALA A 120 58.95 28.21 -4.53
C ALA A 120 58.93 28.56 -6.01
N ALA A 121 59.96 29.27 -6.44
CA ALA A 121 60.17 29.74 -7.81
C ALA A 121 60.67 28.58 -8.68
N ASP A 122 59.87 28.18 -9.67
CA ASP A 122 60.26 28.00 -11.08
C ASP A 122 59.19 27.20 -11.84
N GLY A 123 58.79 27.73 -13.00
CA GLY A 123 58.37 26.93 -14.15
C GLY A 123 56.97 26.33 -14.20
N GLY A 124 56.01 27.08 -14.75
CA GLY A 124 54.96 26.53 -15.63
C GLY A 124 53.71 25.93 -14.97
N GLY A 125 52.84 26.77 -14.40
CA GLY A 125 51.46 26.40 -14.05
C GLY A 125 50.51 27.55 -14.38
N SER A 126 49.36 27.24 -14.98
CA SER A 126 48.31 28.21 -15.32
C SER A 126 47.63 28.71 -14.05
N SER A 127 47.73 30.02 -13.77
CA SER A 127 47.00 30.68 -12.70
C SER A 127 45.61 31.10 -13.19
N PHE A 128 44.58 30.87 -12.37
CA PHE A 128 43.30 31.55 -12.54
C PHE A 128 43.44 32.97 -11.97
N VAL A 129 43.28 33.97 -12.83
CA VAL A 129 43.25 35.38 -12.43
C VAL A 129 41.84 35.68 -11.96
N ARG A 130 41.65 35.82 -10.64
CA ARG A 130 40.44 36.40 -10.07
C ARG A 130 40.58 37.92 -10.14
N THR A 131 39.98 38.55 -11.16
CA THR A 131 39.90 40.01 -11.25
C THR A 131 38.83 40.53 -10.30
N SER A 132 39.25 41.20 -9.21
CA SER A 132 38.35 42.03 -8.42
C SER A 132 38.09 43.35 -9.17
N ARG A 133 36.83 43.75 -9.37
CA ARG A 133 36.50 45.11 -9.81
C ARG A 133 36.96 46.09 -8.73
N THR A 134 37.98 46.90 -9.02
CA THR A 134 38.52 47.93 -8.10
C THR A 134 38.12 49.35 -8.53
N ALA A 135 37.10 49.49 -9.38
CA ALA A 135 36.62 50.79 -9.85
C ALA A 135 35.25 51.11 -9.26
N GLY A 136 35.16 52.28 -8.61
CA GLY A 136 33.93 52.85 -8.09
C GLY A 136 32.98 53.24 -9.22
N GLU A 137 31.69 53.04 -8.97
CA GLU A 137 30.58 53.52 -9.79
C GLU A 137 30.53 55.05 -9.76
N VAL A 138 30.42 55.68 -10.93
CA VAL A 138 30.32 57.14 -11.06
C VAL A 138 29.26 57.47 -12.10
N ASP A 139 28.30 58.30 -11.74
CA ASP A 139 27.26 58.80 -12.66
C ASP A 139 27.85 59.80 -13.67
N PRO A 140 27.71 59.58 -14.98
CA PRO A 140 28.10 60.56 -15.98
C PRO A 140 27.04 61.67 -16.08
N SER A 141 27.38 62.88 -15.62
CA SER A 141 26.62 64.09 -15.95
C SER A 141 27.19 64.73 -17.22
N ALA A 142 26.54 64.49 -18.36
CA ALA A 142 26.84 65.19 -19.60
C ALA A 142 26.05 66.51 -19.65
N GLY A 143 26.63 67.57 -19.08
CA GLY A 143 26.11 68.93 -19.19
C GLY A 143 27.08 69.82 -19.99
N TYR A 144 26.62 70.36 -21.11
CA TYR A 144 27.25 71.54 -21.71
C TYR A 144 26.42 72.76 -21.32
N ASP A 145 27.07 73.79 -20.75
CA ASP A 145 26.47 75.11 -20.54
C ASP A 145 26.16 75.75 -21.90
N THR A 146 24.89 75.73 -22.32
CA THR A 146 24.44 76.58 -23.42
C THR A 146 24.13 77.97 -22.86
N ILE A 147 25.08 78.89 -23.03
CA ILE A 147 24.87 80.32 -22.81
C ILE A 147 23.79 80.79 -23.79
N GLY A 148 22.62 81.12 -23.24
CA GLY A 148 21.49 81.66 -24.00
C GLY A 148 21.85 82.96 -24.72
N THR A 149 21.55 83.02 -26.01
CA THR A 149 21.57 84.28 -26.77
C THR A 149 20.20 84.92 -26.63
N GLU A 150 20.09 85.98 -25.84
CA GLU A 150 18.86 86.77 -25.80
C GLU A 150 18.61 87.42 -27.16
N VAL A 151 17.54 86.97 -27.83
CA VAL A 151 16.92 87.71 -28.91
C VAL A 151 15.55 88.15 -28.43
N ASN A 152 15.48 89.44 -28.09
CA ASN A 152 14.25 90.16 -27.87
C ASN A 152 13.45 90.21 -29.18
N LEU A 153 12.58 89.23 -29.38
CA LEU A 153 11.56 89.24 -30.42
C LEU A 153 10.22 89.41 -29.72
N VAL A 154 9.67 90.62 -29.82
CA VAL A 154 8.26 90.89 -29.54
C VAL A 154 7.43 90.10 -30.55
N PRO A 155 6.62 89.11 -30.14
CA PRO A 155 5.73 88.42 -31.07
C PRO A 155 4.62 89.37 -31.53
N PRO A 156 4.15 89.30 -32.79
CA PRO A 156 2.93 89.98 -33.19
C PRO A 156 1.78 89.43 -32.36
N ILE A 157 0.90 90.31 -31.90
CA ILE A 157 -0.40 89.94 -31.33
C ILE A 157 -1.18 89.26 -32.45
N ILE A 158 -1.15 87.93 -32.45
CA ILE A 158 -2.26 87.13 -32.95
C ILE A 158 -3.02 86.74 -31.69
N ASP A 159 -4.31 87.05 -31.67
CA ASP A 159 -5.31 86.50 -30.77
C ASP A 159 -5.70 85.13 -31.34
N PRO A 160 -5.06 84.01 -30.96
CA PRO A 160 -5.76 82.75 -31.03
C PRO A 160 -6.79 82.84 -29.92
N GLN A 161 -8.04 83.05 -30.31
CA GLN A 161 -9.13 82.62 -29.46
C GLN A 161 -8.92 81.14 -29.19
N THR A 162 -8.33 80.85 -28.04
CA THR A 162 -8.40 79.53 -27.45
C THR A 162 -9.87 79.35 -27.09
N PHE A 163 -10.62 78.75 -28.01
CA PHE A 163 -11.70 77.88 -27.60
C PHE A 163 -11.03 76.75 -26.81
N SER A 164 -10.79 77.00 -25.52
CA SER A 164 -10.72 75.95 -24.53
C SER A 164 -12.11 75.32 -24.49
N VAL A 165 -12.39 74.44 -25.46
CA VAL A 165 -13.23 73.30 -25.14
C VAL A 165 -12.36 72.54 -24.16
N ALA A 166 -12.76 72.51 -22.89
CA ALA A 166 -12.22 71.49 -22.01
C ALA A 166 -12.67 70.18 -22.66
N GLU A 167 -11.79 69.57 -23.47
CA GLU A 167 -12.03 68.19 -23.87
C GLU A 167 -12.04 67.42 -22.58
N THR A 168 -13.21 66.89 -22.26
CA THR A 168 -13.33 65.89 -21.22
C THR A 168 -12.45 64.72 -21.67
N PRO A 169 -11.43 64.32 -20.89
CA PRO A 169 -10.52 63.27 -21.31
C PRO A 169 -11.33 62.02 -21.64
N PHE A 170 -11.09 61.43 -22.81
CA PHE A 170 -11.72 60.20 -23.25
C PHE A 170 -11.05 59.01 -22.57
N ILE A 171 -11.53 58.66 -21.38
CA ILE A 171 -11.02 57.57 -20.56
C ILE A 171 -11.95 56.37 -20.71
N LEU A 172 -11.38 55.21 -21.01
CA LEU A 172 -12.10 53.94 -21.04
C LEU A 172 -11.57 53.00 -19.95
N THR A 173 -12.40 52.04 -19.57
CA THR A 173 -12.02 50.96 -18.65
C THR A 173 -12.07 49.63 -19.38
N LEU A 174 -11.00 48.83 -19.29
CA LEU A 174 -10.99 47.44 -19.71
C LEU A 174 -11.76 46.61 -18.69
N GLN A 175 -12.70 45.82 -19.17
CA GLN A 175 -13.43 44.86 -18.36
C GLN A 175 -13.39 43.49 -19.05
N ILE A 176 -13.18 42.44 -18.26
CA ILE A 176 -13.35 41.07 -18.73
C ILE A 176 -14.78 40.60 -18.44
N VAL A 177 -15.41 39.94 -19.40
CA VAL A 177 -16.77 39.40 -19.26
C VAL A 177 -16.82 37.96 -19.74
N ALA A 178 -17.61 37.13 -19.06
CA ALA A 178 -17.98 35.80 -19.56
C ALA A 178 -18.92 35.93 -20.76
N THR A 179 -18.69 35.11 -21.78
CA THR A 179 -19.52 35.09 -22.99
C THR A 179 -19.83 33.66 -23.41
N ASP A 180 -20.76 33.50 -24.35
CA ASP A 180 -20.80 32.29 -25.18
C ASP A 180 -19.73 32.36 -26.29
N ILE A 181 -19.68 31.32 -27.12
CA ILE A 181 -18.78 31.22 -28.28
C ILE A 181 -18.99 32.33 -29.32
N ASP A 182 -20.20 32.91 -29.39
CA ASP A 182 -20.57 33.99 -30.31
C ASP A 182 -20.27 35.38 -29.70
N GLY A 183 -19.75 35.44 -28.47
CA GLY A 183 -19.38 36.67 -27.77
C GLY A 183 -20.55 37.39 -27.10
N VAL A 184 -21.69 36.72 -26.92
CA VAL A 184 -22.84 37.24 -26.17
C VAL A 184 -22.56 37.13 -24.68
N ARG A 185 -22.72 38.23 -23.95
CA ARG A 185 -22.44 38.30 -22.51
C ARG A 185 -23.36 37.38 -21.70
N LEU A 186 -22.74 36.55 -20.86
CA LEU A 186 -23.42 35.69 -19.90
C LEU A 186 -23.62 36.41 -18.55
N THR A 187 -24.67 36.03 -17.83
CA THR A 187 -24.94 36.52 -16.47
C THR A 187 -24.27 35.68 -15.38
N VAL A 188 -23.86 34.47 -15.72
CA VAL A 188 -23.17 33.50 -14.86
C VAL A 188 -22.09 32.84 -15.72
N SER A 189 -20.92 32.57 -15.12
CA SER A 189 -19.82 31.87 -15.76
C SER A 189 -19.71 30.49 -15.10
N GLU A 190 -20.24 29.49 -15.77
CA GLU A 190 -20.29 28.09 -15.34
C GLU A 190 -19.94 27.21 -16.54
N VAL A 191 -19.21 26.12 -16.31
CA VAL A 191 -18.77 25.17 -17.33
C VAL A 191 -18.83 23.76 -16.75
N GLU A 192 -19.07 22.77 -17.60
CA GLU A 192 -18.91 21.35 -17.26
C GLU A 192 -17.44 20.93 -17.53
N GLU A 193 -16.94 19.95 -16.79
CA GLU A 193 -15.65 19.30 -17.06
C GLU A 193 -15.50 18.91 -18.55
N GLY A 194 -14.26 18.92 -19.05
CA GLY A 194 -13.96 18.65 -20.45
C GLY A 194 -14.44 19.68 -21.48
N ALA A 195 -15.16 20.74 -21.06
CA ALA A 195 -15.68 21.76 -21.96
C ALA A 195 -14.86 23.07 -21.98
N ALA A 196 -14.95 23.78 -23.12
CA ALA A 196 -14.36 25.11 -23.26
C ALA A 196 -15.26 26.19 -22.65
N VAL A 197 -14.65 27.14 -21.94
CA VAL A 197 -15.32 28.32 -21.39
C VAL A 197 -14.80 29.58 -22.06
N TYR A 198 -15.71 30.52 -22.35
CA TYR A 198 -15.44 31.65 -23.24
C TYR A 198 -15.51 32.99 -22.52
N TYR A 199 -14.59 33.89 -22.88
CA TYR A 199 -14.51 35.24 -22.34
C TYR A 199 -14.23 36.24 -23.44
N LYS A 200 -14.52 37.51 -23.15
CA LYS A 200 -14.22 38.65 -24.01
C LYS A 200 -13.70 39.80 -23.17
N VAL A 201 -12.65 40.46 -23.64
CA VAL A 201 -12.24 41.75 -23.07
C VAL A 201 -12.95 42.86 -23.81
N ILE A 202 -13.73 43.67 -23.07
CA ILE A 202 -14.48 44.80 -23.60
C ILE A 202 -13.94 46.12 -23.04
N LEU A 203 -14.26 47.21 -23.73
CA LEU A 203 -14.02 48.57 -23.26
C LEU A 203 -15.34 49.18 -22.86
N VAL A 204 -15.39 49.84 -21.70
CA VAL A 204 -16.55 50.60 -21.27
C VAL A 204 -16.21 52.05 -21.00
N ASP A 205 -17.15 52.95 -21.29
CA ASP A 205 -17.05 54.37 -20.92
C ASP A 205 -17.34 54.61 -19.43
N ASP A 206 -17.35 55.89 -19.02
CA ASP A 206 -17.63 56.30 -17.64
C ASP A 206 -19.08 56.01 -17.19
N THR A 207 -19.96 55.68 -18.12
CA THR A 207 -21.34 55.25 -17.86
C THR A 207 -21.49 53.73 -17.78
N GLY A 208 -20.43 52.96 -18.09
CA GLY A 208 -20.44 51.50 -18.17
C GLY A 208 -20.97 50.96 -19.50
N THR A 209 -21.11 51.79 -20.52
CA THR A 209 -21.57 51.37 -21.86
C THR A 209 -20.40 50.83 -22.67
N GLU A 210 -20.57 49.69 -23.34
CA GLU A 210 -19.54 49.09 -24.20
C GLU A 210 -19.22 50.00 -25.40
N VAL A 211 -17.92 50.25 -25.61
CA VAL A 211 -17.39 51.09 -26.69
C VAL A 211 -16.54 50.23 -27.63
N VAL A 212 -16.89 50.23 -28.90
CA VAL A 212 -16.09 49.57 -29.94
C VAL A 212 -15.19 50.60 -30.62
N LEU A 213 -13.88 50.40 -30.54
CA LEU A 213 -12.90 51.23 -31.23
C LEU A 213 -12.38 50.53 -32.49
N PRO A 214 -12.11 51.28 -33.58
CA PRO A 214 -11.55 50.71 -34.81
C PRO A 214 -10.05 50.38 -34.71
N ALA A 215 -9.38 50.78 -33.62
CA ALA A 215 -7.95 50.56 -33.41
C ALA A 215 -7.71 49.30 -32.57
N GLY A 216 -6.93 48.36 -33.10
CA GLY A 216 -6.60 47.11 -32.42
C GLY A 216 -5.72 47.30 -31.19
N GLY A 217 -5.91 46.44 -30.19
CA GLY A 217 -5.11 46.37 -28.98
C GLY A 217 -5.13 44.97 -28.38
N PHE A 218 -4.13 44.68 -27.55
CA PHE A 218 -3.97 43.39 -26.88
C PHE A 218 -3.77 43.61 -25.38
N VAL A 219 -4.16 42.65 -24.57
CA VAL A 219 -3.97 42.66 -23.11
C VAL A 219 -3.61 41.25 -22.63
N ASP A 220 -2.80 41.17 -21.58
CA ASP A 220 -2.47 39.89 -20.97
C ASP A 220 -3.55 39.47 -19.95
N ILE A 221 -3.85 38.18 -19.95
CA ILE A 221 -4.80 37.50 -19.08
C ILE A 221 -4.05 36.50 -18.22
N THR A 222 -4.39 36.46 -16.94
CA THR A 222 -3.90 35.49 -15.97
C THR A 222 -5.06 34.75 -15.33
N PHE A 223 -4.85 33.48 -15.05
CA PHE A 223 -5.77 32.66 -14.28
C PHE A 223 -5.27 32.49 -12.86
N THR A 224 -6.20 32.47 -11.90
CA THR A 224 -5.88 32.32 -10.49
C THR A 224 -6.84 31.33 -9.85
N ASP A 225 -6.26 30.32 -9.19
CA ASP A 225 -6.94 29.32 -8.38
C ASP A 225 -7.77 29.98 -7.26
N ILE A 226 -8.98 29.45 -7.02
CA ILE A 226 -9.78 29.82 -5.84
C ILE A 226 -10.03 28.57 -5.00
N THR A 227 -10.83 27.65 -5.54
CA THR A 227 -10.96 26.28 -5.01
C THR A 227 -10.43 25.27 -6.03
N ALA A 228 -10.64 25.56 -7.32
CA ALA A 228 -10.02 24.88 -8.46
C ALA A 228 -8.49 25.02 -8.43
N THR A 229 -7.78 23.98 -8.87
CA THR A 229 -6.32 23.90 -9.03
C THR A 229 -5.91 23.93 -10.50
N GLY A 230 -5.15 24.95 -10.89
CA GLY A 230 -4.68 25.08 -12.28
C GLY A 230 -3.80 23.90 -12.74
N GLN A 231 -4.03 23.46 -13.98
CA GLN A 231 -3.49 22.27 -14.64
C GLN A 231 -4.03 20.92 -14.14
N VAL A 232 -4.83 20.90 -13.08
CA VAL A 232 -5.58 19.70 -12.67
C VAL A 232 -6.98 19.80 -13.27
N ASP A 233 -7.75 20.78 -12.84
CA ASP A 233 -9.16 20.92 -13.24
C ASP A 233 -9.39 22.02 -14.31
N TYR A 234 -8.38 22.84 -14.64
CA TYR A 234 -8.47 23.74 -15.80
C TYR A 234 -7.12 24.18 -16.40
N VAL A 235 -7.12 24.60 -17.67
CA VAL A 235 -5.92 25.14 -18.33
C VAL A 235 -5.62 26.57 -17.82
N SER A 236 -4.55 26.72 -17.04
CA SER A 236 -4.17 27.99 -16.38
C SER A 236 -3.10 28.81 -17.10
N THR A 237 -2.83 28.52 -18.37
CA THR A 237 -1.79 29.18 -19.16
C THR A 237 -2.15 30.65 -19.44
N SER A 238 -1.30 31.60 -19.05
CA SER A 238 -1.52 33.02 -19.35
C SER A 238 -1.62 33.29 -20.87
N LEU A 239 -2.53 34.17 -21.26
CA LEU A 239 -2.83 34.47 -22.66
C LEU A 239 -2.61 35.95 -22.97
N ASN A 240 -2.12 36.25 -24.17
CA ASN A 240 -2.18 37.60 -24.74
C ASN A 240 -3.35 37.64 -25.74
N VAL A 241 -4.42 38.39 -25.40
CA VAL A 241 -5.69 38.34 -26.14
C VAL A 241 -6.00 39.68 -26.79
N ALA A 242 -6.66 39.63 -27.96
CA ALA A 242 -7.12 40.84 -28.65
C ALA A 242 -8.35 41.43 -27.95
N ILE A 243 -8.36 42.74 -27.73
CA ILE A 243 -9.50 43.44 -27.14
C ILE A 243 -10.66 43.45 -28.13
N GLY A 244 -11.84 43.06 -27.68
CA GLY A 244 -13.05 42.97 -28.49
C GLY A 244 -13.28 41.62 -29.18
N GLU A 245 -12.32 40.69 -29.10
CA GLU A 245 -12.45 39.33 -29.63
C GLU A 245 -12.70 38.33 -28.49
N VAL A 246 -13.36 37.21 -28.83
CA VAL A 246 -13.60 36.10 -27.90
C VAL A 246 -12.34 35.25 -27.80
N PHE A 247 -12.01 34.82 -26.58
CA PHE A 247 -10.99 33.81 -26.30
C PHE A 247 -11.56 32.76 -25.34
N GLN A 248 -10.85 31.64 -25.18
CA GLN A 248 -11.30 30.53 -24.34
C GLN A 248 -10.19 30.00 -23.45
N THR A 249 -10.61 29.28 -22.41
CA THR A 249 -9.81 28.25 -21.76
C THR A 249 -10.64 26.96 -21.66
N GLU A 250 -10.04 25.87 -21.21
CA GLU A 250 -10.69 24.56 -21.08
C GLU A 250 -10.75 24.19 -19.60
N ALA A 251 -11.93 23.73 -19.15
CA ALA A 251 -12.02 22.86 -17.98
C ALA A 251 -11.48 21.50 -18.39
N LEU A 252 -10.66 20.90 -17.54
CA LEU A 252 -10.10 19.59 -17.79
C LEU A 252 -11.14 18.53 -17.39
N ASP A 253 -10.90 17.31 -17.82
CA ASP A 253 -11.79 16.16 -17.65
C ASP A 253 -10.96 15.11 -16.93
N ASP A 254 -11.31 14.80 -15.68
CA ASP A 254 -10.55 13.87 -14.86
C ASP A 254 -11.40 13.01 -13.91
N LEU A 255 -10.71 12.23 -13.07
CA LEU A 255 -11.33 11.21 -12.20
C LEU A 255 -11.98 11.82 -10.93
N PHE A 256 -11.72 13.09 -10.64
CA PHE A 256 -12.04 13.75 -9.38
C PHE A 256 -13.36 14.52 -9.50
N SER A 257 -14.04 14.67 -8.36
CA SER A 257 -15.25 15.49 -8.33
C SER A 257 -14.86 16.95 -8.07
N ASP A 258 -15.15 17.79 -9.05
CA ASP A 258 -14.85 19.22 -9.10
C ASP A 258 -16.13 20.08 -9.06
N SER A 259 -17.26 19.45 -8.73
CA SER A 259 -18.57 20.10 -8.73
C SER A 259 -18.63 21.30 -7.78
N GLY A 260 -18.66 22.49 -8.36
CA GLY A 260 -18.73 23.76 -7.64
C GLY A 260 -17.36 24.40 -7.40
N GLU A 261 -16.29 23.81 -7.90
CA GLU A 261 -14.95 24.38 -7.87
C GLU A 261 -14.83 25.64 -8.72
N LYS A 262 -13.90 26.53 -8.37
CA LYS A 262 -13.84 27.89 -8.94
C LYS A 262 -12.43 28.34 -9.23
N PHE A 263 -12.29 29.04 -10.34
CA PHE A 263 -11.11 29.83 -10.69
C PHE A 263 -11.51 31.23 -11.12
N SER A 264 -10.54 32.15 -11.17
CA SER A 264 -10.75 33.51 -11.68
C SER A 264 -9.89 33.83 -12.88
N VAL A 265 -10.47 34.58 -13.81
CA VAL A 265 -9.81 35.11 -15.01
C VAL A 265 -9.64 36.61 -14.86
N ASN A 266 -8.39 37.06 -14.83
CA ASN A 266 -8.02 38.41 -14.43
C ASN A 266 -7.23 39.10 -15.54
N LEU A 267 -7.50 40.40 -15.72
CA LEU A 267 -6.68 41.28 -16.55
C LEU A 267 -5.36 41.57 -15.83
N VAL A 268 -4.24 41.56 -16.55
CA VAL A 268 -2.96 42.03 -16.00
C VAL A 268 -2.87 43.55 -16.13
N PRO A 269 -2.88 44.34 -15.03
CA PRO A 269 -2.90 45.79 -15.12
C PRO A 269 -1.65 46.33 -15.83
N GLY A 270 -1.86 47.27 -16.76
CA GLY A 270 -0.78 47.92 -17.52
C GLY A 270 -0.12 47.05 -18.61
N SER A 271 -0.61 45.83 -18.86
CA SER A 271 -0.13 44.96 -19.94
C SER A 271 -0.64 45.35 -21.33
N THR A 272 -1.54 46.35 -21.43
CA THR A 272 -2.17 46.70 -22.69
C THR A 272 -1.15 47.22 -23.72
N THR A 273 -1.24 46.71 -24.94
CA THR A 273 -0.40 47.13 -26.07
C THR A 273 -1.26 47.41 -27.31
N GLY A 274 -0.65 48.03 -28.33
CA GLY A 274 -1.28 48.27 -29.63
C GLY A 274 -1.74 49.71 -29.86
N LEU A 275 -2.49 49.91 -30.96
CA LEU A 275 -2.92 51.23 -31.45
C LEU A 275 -4.04 51.84 -30.58
N ILE A 276 -4.68 51.04 -29.74
CA ILE A 276 -5.69 51.50 -28.79
C ILE A 276 -5.17 52.58 -27.84
N LEU A 277 -3.90 52.50 -27.41
CA LEU A 277 -3.26 53.48 -26.52
C LEU A 277 -3.11 54.87 -27.15
N ALA A 278 -3.14 54.95 -28.48
CA ALA A 278 -3.13 56.22 -29.21
C ALA A 278 -4.55 56.79 -29.46
N SER A 279 -5.58 56.01 -29.12
CA SER A 279 -7.00 56.32 -29.40
C SER A 279 -7.78 56.75 -28.16
N VAL A 280 -7.15 56.75 -26.98
CA VAL A 280 -7.75 57.11 -25.69
C VAL A 280 -6.81 58.03 -24.90
N ASP A 281 -7.37 58.92 -24.08
CA ASP A 281 -6.60 59.80 -23.19
C ASP A 281 -6.17 59.08 -21.91
N GLY A 282 -6.85 57.98 -21.59
CA GLY A 282 -6.51 57.09 -20.49
C GLY A 282 -7.19 55.74 -20.64
N LEU A 283 -6.50 54.68 -20.21
CA LEU A 283 -7.03 53.34 -20.15
C LEU A 283 -6.85 52.80 -18.75
N LEU A 284 -7.96 52.50 -18.10
CA LEU A 284 -7.99 51.84 -16.79
C LEU A 284 -8.26 50.34 -16.99
N SER A 285 -7.91 49.56 -15.97
CA SER A 285 -8.26 48.14 -15.90
C SER A 285 -9.22 47.96 -14.73
N ASP A 286 -10.34 47.29 -14.98
CA ASP A 286 -11.18 46.80 -13.90
C ASP A 286 -10.34 45.83 -13.03
N ALA A 287 -10.48 45.97 -11.72
CA ALA A 287 -9.77 45.13 -10.76
C ALA A 287 -10.52 43.82 -10.50
N GLU A 288 -11.81 43.75 -10.85
CA GLU A 288 -12.65 42.58 -10.70
C GLU A 288 -12.51 41.68 -11.94
N GLY A 289 -12.01 40.46 -11.74
CA GLY A 289 -11.98 39.42 -12.76
C GLY A 289 -13.33 38.71 -12.91
N VAL A 290 -13.41 37.76 -13.85
CA VAL A 290 -14.53 36.83 -13.96
C VAL A 290 -14.23 35.61 -13.10
N THR A 291 -15.13 35.26 -12.19
CA THR A 291 -15.09 33.96 -11.49
C THR A 291 -15.90 32.95 -12.28
N THR A 292 -15.28 31.82 -12.61
CA THR A 292 -15.93 30.70 -13.30
C THR A 292 -16.05 29.54 -12.34
N THR A 293 -17.20 28.86 -12.37
CA THR A 293 -17.46 27.64 -11.60
C THR A 293 -17.40 26.43 -12.53
N ILE A 294 -16.63 25.42 -12.16
CA ILE A 294 -16.53 24.12 -12.82
C ILE A 294 -17.58 23.20 -12.18
N ASN A 295 -18.19 22.33 -12.98
CA ASN A 295 -19.13 21.32 -12.52
C ASN A 295 -18.78 19.98 -13.16
N ASP A 296 -18.88 18.90 -12.39
CA ASP A 296 -18.82 17.52 -12.90
C ASP A 296 -19.74 17.35 -14.10
N GLU A 297 -19.32 16.50 -15.03
CA GLU A 297 -20.17 16.17 -16.15
C GLU A 297 -21.41 15.39 -15.69
N THR A 298 -22.53 15.62 -16.40
CA THR A 298 -23.81 15.04 -15.97
C THR A 298 -23.91 13.52 -16.14
N ASP A 299 -23.01 12.92 -16.91
CA ASP A 299 -22.98 11.47 -17.20
C ASP A 299 -21.51 11.02 -17.36
N PRO A 300 -20.82 10.73 -16.23
CA PRO A 300 -19.42 10.29 -16.22
C PRO A 300 -19.15 9.16 -17.21
N GLY A 301 -18.09 9.32 -17.98
CA GLY A 301 -17.51 8.31 -18.84
C GLY A 301 -17.01 7.06 -18.10
N SER A 302 -16.51 6.11 -18.87
CA SER A 302 -15.83 4.93 -18.29
C SER A 302 -14.45 5.28 -17.75
N GLU A 303 -13.85 6.31 -18.33
CA GLU A 303 -12.58 6.94 -17.97
C GLU A 303 -12.59 7.51 -16.56
N ASP A 304 -13.76 7.90 -16.03
CA ASP A 304 -13.91 8.55 -14.71
C ASP A 304 -14.16 7.56 -13.57
N THR A 305 -14.07 6.26 -13.88
CA THR A 305 -14.28 5.20 -12.89
C THR A 305 -12.98 4.77 -12.21
N VAL A 306 -12.91 4.96 -10.90
CA VAL A 306 -11.88 4.39 -10.03
C VAL A 306 -12.34 3.04 -9.49
N PHE A 307 -11.51 2.02 -9.66
CA PHE A 307 -11.77 0.65 -9.23
C PHE A 307 -10.97 0.29 -7.98
N VAL A 308 -11.66 -0.28 -6.99
CA VAL A 308 -11.03 -0.87 -5.81
C VAL A 308 -10.76 -2.36 -6.03
N GLN A 309 -9.54 -2.80 -5.71
CA GLN A 309 -9.09 -4.18 -5.85
C GLN A 309 -8.46 -4.69 -4.55
N ILE A 310 -8.44 -6.01 -4.37
CA ILE A 310 -7.78 -6.69 -3.24
C ILE A 310 -6.86 -7.80 -3.75
N SER A 311 -5.71 -7.96 -3.12
CA SER A 311 -4.77 -9.07 -3.33
C SER A 311 -4.21 -9.56 -1.99
N VAL A 312 -3.65 -10.77 -1.99
CA VAL A 312 -2.88 -11.33 -0.87
C VAL A 312 -1.49 -11.74 -1.37
N ASP A 313 -0.48 -11.55 -0.55
CA ASP A 313 0.93 -11.77 -0.90
C ASP A 313 1.30 -13.24 -1.13
N LYS A 314 0.65 -14.16 -0.40
CA LYS A 314 0.82 -15.61 -0.52
C LYS A 314 -0.50 -16.28 -0.88
N GLN A 315 -0.42 -17.35 -1.68
CA GLN A 315 -1.59 -18.19 -2.04
C GLN A 315 -1.67 -19.47 -1.19
N LEU A 316 -0.62 -19.75 -0.46
CA LEU A 316 -0.45 -20.89 0.45
C LEU A 316 0.47 -20.41 1.57
N VAL A 317 0.11 -20.69 2.82
CA VAL A 317 0.86 -20.30 4.01
C VAL A 317 0.74 -21.41 5.06
N GLU A 318 1.81 -21.65 5.80
CA GLU A 318 1.79 -22.55 6.97
C GLU A 318 1.23 -21.79 8.18
N GLU A 319 0.69 -22.51 9.15
CA GLU A 319 0.31 -21.96 10.45
C GLU A 319 1.46 -21.23 11.15
N GLY A 320 1.11 -20.27 12.01
CA GLY A 320 2.08 -19.36 12.66
C GLY A 320 2.73 -18.31 11.75
N GLU A 321 2.60 -18.41 10.43
CA GLU A 321 3.05 -17.37 9.51
C GLU A 321 2.04 -16.21 9.35
N THR A 322 2.45 -15.19 8.59
CA THR A 322 1.64 -14.00 8.31
C THR A 322 1.30 -13.88 6.83
N LEU A 323 0.12 -13.32 6.58
CA LEU A 323 -0.44 -12.93 5.30
C LEU A 323 -0.61 -11.41 5.27
N ILE A 324 -0.30 -10.81 4.12
CA ILE A 324 -0.49 -9.38 3.87
C ILE A 324 -1.53 -9.22 2.77
N PHE A 325 -2.69 -8.68 3.15
CA PHE A 325 -3.73 -8.28 2.22
C PHE A 325 -3.53 -6.82 1.82
N THR A 326 -3.51 -6.56 0.52
CA THR A 326 -3.34 -5.22 -0.05
C THR A 326 -4.60 -4.81 -0.79
N LEU A 327 -5.12 -3.64 -0.43
CA LEU A 327 -6.21 -2.96 -1.12
C LEU A 327 -5.60 -1.85 -1.99
N SER A 328 -6.03 -1.75 -3.25
CA SER A 328 -5.52 -0.74 -4.19
C SER A 328 -6.64 -0.07 -4.98
N LEU A 329 -6.38 1.18 -5.38
CA LEU A 329 -7.22 1.98 -6.26
C LEU A 329 -6.52 2.15 -7.59
N VAL A 330 -7.23 1.82 -8.66
CA VAL A 330 -6.72 1.98 -10.01
C VAL A 330 -7.77 2.56 -10.95
N ASP A 331 -7.32 3.22 -12.01
CA ASP A 331 -8.18 3.66 -13.12
C ASP A 331 -8.52 2.47 -14.06
N GLU A 332 -9.27 2.74 -15.13
CA GLU A 332 -9.59 1.75 -16.18
C GLU A 332 -8.35 1.13 -16.85
N ASN A 333 -7.21 1.83 -16.82
CA ASN A 333 -5.94 1.44 -17.41
C ASN A 333 -5.01 0.71 -16.40
N ALA A 334 -5.52 0.43 -15.19
CA ALA A 334 -4.80 -0.16 -14.07
C ALA A 334 -3.65 0.70 -13.52
N ASN A 335 -3.65 2.01 -13.76
CA ASN A 335 -2.72 2.93 -13.13
C ASN A 335 -3.18 3.25 -11.70
N PRO A 336 -2.27 3.36 -10.71
CA PRO A 336 -2.64 3.72 -9.35
C PRO A 336 -3.26 5.11 -9.24
N VAL A 337 -4.38 5.21 -8.53
CA VAL A 337 -5.09 6.49 -8.28
C VAL A 337 -4.96 6.86 -6.80
N ILE A 338 -4.41 8.04 -6.52
CA ILE A 338 -4.17 8.51 -5.15
C ILE A 338 -5.44 9.17 -4.61
N VAL A 339 -5.87 8.78 -3.41
CA VAL A 339 -6.94 9.48 -2.70
C VAL A 339 -6.47 10.90 -2.33
N PRO A 340 -7.19 11.97 -2.72
CA PRO A 340 -6.81 13.34 -2.42
C PRO A 340 -6.66 13.61 -0.92
N ALA A 341 -5.81 14.59 -0.59
CA ALA A 341 -5.58 14.97 0.80
C ALA A 341 -6.86 15.52 1.45
N GLY A 342 -7.26 14.95 2.58
CA GLY A 342 -8.50 15.33 3.28
C GLY A 342 -9.70 14.46 2.93
N SER A 343 -9.56 13.56 1.96
CA SER A 343 -10.55 12.55 1.58
C SER A 343 -10.16 11.17 2.10
N ALA A 344 -11.14 10.28 2.23
CA ALA A 344 -10.92 8.90 2.65
C ALA A 344 -11.85 7.93 1.93
N ILE A 345 -11.36 6.71 1.72
CA ILE A 345 -12.13 5.60 1.18
C ILE A 345 -12.29 4.53 2.24
N THR A 346 -13.52 4.05 2.43
CA THR A 346 -13.85 2.93 3.30
C THR A 346 -14.28 1.73 2.46
N ILE A 347 -13.71 0.56 2.75
CA ILE A 347 -13.95 -0.69 2.04
C ILE A 347 -14.42 -1.73 3.05
N ASP A 348 -15.61 -2.29 2.83
CA ASP A 348 -16.17 -3.35 3.67
C ASP A 348 -15.80 -4.73 3.11
N LEU A 349 -15.32 -5.59 4.00
CA LEU A 349 -14.81 -6.91 3.69
C LEU A 349 -15.71 -7.99 4.30
N ALA A 350 -15.96 -9.05 3.52
CA ALA A 350 -16.52 -10.29 4.02
C ALA A 350 -15.49 -11.41 3.89
N TRP A 351 -15.40 -12.23 4.94
CA TRP A 351 -14.51 -13.39 5.00
C TRP A 351 -15.31 -14.67 4.83
N SER A 352 -14.74 -15.63 4.11
CA SER A 352 -15.34 -16.95 3.87
C SER A 352 -14.26 -18.00 3.63
N GLY A 353 -14.64 -19.28 3.63
CA GLY A 353 -13.72 -20.41 3.60
C GLY A 353 -13.66 -21.10 4.96
N ASP A 354 -13.01 -22.25 5.03
CA ASP A 354 -12.95 -23.05 6.26
C ASP A 354 -12.10 -22.33 7.33
N ALA A 355 -10.99 -21.71 6.89
CA ALA A 355 -10.10 -20.89 7.72
C ALA A 355 -10.67 -19.51 8.13
N SER A 356 -11.95 -19.23 7.86
CA SER A 356 -12.57 -17.90 8.09
C SER A 356 -13.02 -17.68 9.53
N ASN A 357 -12.29 -18.26 10.48
CA ASN A 357 -12.63 -18.26 11.87
C ASN A 357 -11.39 -17.94 12.74
N ILE A 358 -11.58 -17.76 14.05
CA ILE A 358 -10.52 -17.22 14.91
C ILE A 358 -9.53 -18.28 15.40
N SER A 359 -9.82 -19.59 15.25
CA SER A 359 -8.84 -20.63 15.54
C SER A 359 -7.77 -20.70 14.46
N ASP A 360 -8.07 -20.33 13.22
CA ASP A 360 -7.15 -20.56 12.09
C ASP A 360 -6.67 -19.23 11.45
N ALA A 361 -7.43 -18.12 11.56
CA ALA A 361 -6.97 -16.82 11.07
C ALA A 361 -7.38 -15.61 11.93
N SER A 362 -6.43 -14.73 12.25
CA SER A 362 -6.70 -13.53 13.06
C SER A 362 -5.68 -12.40 12.89
N PRO A 363 -6.11 -11.11 12.85
CA PRO A 363 -7.49 -10.64 12.86
C PRO A 363 -8.13 -10.68 11.48
N LEU A 364 -9.46 -10.81 11.42
CA LEU A 364 -10.25 -10.71 10.18
C LEU A 364 -11.08 -9.40 10.18
N PRO A 365 -10.54 -8.28 9.65
CA PRO A 365 -11.23 -6.99 9.70
C PRO A 365 -12.47 -6.97 8.80
N GLY A 366 -13.60 -6.45 9.32
CA GLY A 366 -14.82 -6.27 8.53
C GLY A 366 -14.83 -5.00 7.65
N SER A 367 -13.92 -4.07 7.90
CA SER A 367 -13.78 -2.83 7.12
C SER A 367 -12.37 -2.26 7.22
N VAL A 368 -11.89 -1.64 6.15
CA VAL A 368 -10.60 -0.92 6.10
C VAL A 368 -10.84 0.49 5.54
N THR A 369 -10.23 1.49 6.16
CA THR A 369 -10.32 2.89 5.70
C THR A 369 -8.92 3.45 5.51
N PHE A 370 -8.68 4.13 4.39
CA PHE A 370 -7.39 4.78 4.11
C PHE A 370 -7.57 6.10 3.34
N SER A 371 -6.53 6.93 3.35
CA SER A 371 -6.53 8.30 2.83
C SER A 371 -5.14 8.69 2.34
N GLY A 372 -5.03 9.60 1.36
CA GLY A 372 -3.73 10.15 0.95
C GLY A 372 -2.78 9.16 0.28
N SER A 373 -3.30 8.03 -0.21
CA SER A 373 -2.56 6.93 -0.82
C SER A 373 -3.41 6.29 -1.91
N SER A 374 -2.79 5.56 -2.84
CA SER A 374 -3.47 4.69 -3.81
C SER A 374 -3.68 3.27 -3.28
N GLU A 375 -3.05 2.91 -2.17
CA GLU A 375 -3.12 1.58 -1.59
C GLU A 375 -3.01 1.59 -0.07
N THR A 376 -3.46 0.50 0.55
CA THR A 376 -3.27 0.21 1.97
C THR A 376 -3.15 -1.29 2.19
N SER A 377 -2.46 -1.70 3.24
CA SER A 377 -2.29 -3.10 3.58
C SER A 377 -2.63 -3.37 5.04
N PHE A 378 -3.11 -4.57 5.31
CA PHE A 378 -3.31 -5.08 6.67
C PHE A 378 -2.80 -6.52 6.77
N VAL A 379 -2.45 -6.91 8.00
CA VAL A 379 -1.90 -8.23 8.30
C VAL A 379 -2.99 -9.13 8.86
N VAL A 380 -3.04 -10.36 8.37
CA VAL A 380 -3.76 -11.48 8.96
C VAL A 380 -2.72 -12.53 9.33
N ASN A 381 -2.76 -13.05 10.55
CA ASN A 381 -1.88 -14.16 10.94
C ASN A 381 -2.65 -15.46 10.71
N ALA A 382 -1.98 -16.46 10.12
CA ALA A 382 -2.40 -17.83 10.26
C ALA A 382 -2.13 -18.19 11.73
N VAL A 383 -3.17 -18.60 12.45
CA VAL A 383 -3.03 -18.95 13.86
C VAL A 383 -2.29 -20.28 13.94
N ASP A 384 -1.51 -20.44 14.98
CA ASP A 384 -0.64 -21.58 15.23
C ASP A 384 -1.27 -22.39 16.36
N ASP A 385 -1.63 -23.64 16.08
CA ASP A 385 -2.14 -24.54 17.10
C ASP A 385 -1.77 -26.03 16.89
N ALA A 386 -2.24 -26.88 17.80
CA ALA A 386 -1.84 -28.29 17.85
C ALA A 386 -2.79 -29.23 17.10
N PHE A 387 -3.77 -28.71 16.37
CA PHE A 387 -4.76 -29.50 15.65
C PHE A 387 -4.31 -29.76 14.22
N ASN A 388 -4.65 -30.93 13.72
CA ASN A 388 -4.39 -31.32 12.33
C ASN A 388 -5.69 -31.15 11.55
N GLU A 389 -5.82 -30.01 10.88
CA GLU A 389 -7.05 -29.60 10.19
C GLU A 389 -6.93 -29.80 8.66
N GLY A 390 -5.69 -29.94 8.17
CA GLY A 390 -5.41 -30.06 6.75
C GLY A 390 -5.53 -28.72 6.02
N PRO A 391 -5.54 -28.71 4.68
CA PRO A 391 -5.62 -27.47 3.93
C PRO A 391 -6.99 -26.79 3.99
N GLU A 392 -7.00 -25.53 4.42
CA GLU A 392 -8.21 -24.73 4.60
C GLU A 392 -8.19 -23.44 3.76
N ASP A 393 -9.30 -23.13 3.09
CA ASP A 393 -9.40 -21.90 2.29
C ASP A 393 -9.69 -20.67 3.18
N LEU A 394 -9.00 -19.55 2.92
CA LEU A 394 -9.34 -18.22 3.44
C LEU A 394 -9.56 -17.24 2.27
N VAL A 395 -10.75 -16.64 2.20
CA VAL A 395 -11.14 -15.73 1.12
C VAL A 395 -11.66 -14.41 1.67
N ALA A 396 -10.98 -13.31 1.31
CA ALA A 396 -11.43 -11.95 1.54
C ALA A 396 -12.19 -11.43 0.31
N THR A 397 -13.40 -10.90 0.50
CA THR A 397 -14.23 -10.34 -0.57
C THR A 397 -14.57 -8.89 -0.28
N ILE A 398 -14.33 -7.99 -1.24
CA ILE A 398 -14.84 -6.62 -1.20
C ILE A 398 -16.35 -6.66 -1.44
N THR A 399 -17.12 -6.15 -0.47
CA THR A 399 -18.59 -6.16 -0.53
C THR A 399 -19.20 -4.79 -0.76
N GLN A 400 -18.53 -3.74 -0.28
CA GLN A 400 -18.95 -2.37 -0.44
C GLN A 400 -17.72 -1.45 -0.44
N VAL A 401 -17.78 -0.40 -1.26
CA VAL A 401 -16.83 0.70 -1.25
C VAL A 401 -17.60 2.00 -1.00
N THR A 402 -17.03 2.88 -0.20
CA THR A 402 -17.62 4.18 0.16
C THR A 402 -16.57 5.25 0.00
N ASP A 403 -16.84 6.21 -0.88
CA ASP A 403 -16.14 7.49 -0.90
C ASP A 403 -16.73 8.37 0.20
N VAL A 404 -15.94 8.62 1.26
CA VAL A 404 -16.42 9.34 2.44
C VAL A 404 -16.64 10.81 2.14
N ASN A 405 -15.90 11.36 1.19
CA ASN A 405 -15.85 12.79 0.91
C ASN A 405 -16.36 13.16 -0.48
N GLY A 406 -16.66 12.18 -1.34
CA GLY A 406 -17.01 12.40 -2.73
C GLY A 406 -15.83 12.98 -3.49
N ALA A 407 -14.65 12.37 -3.32
CA ALA A 407 -13.43 12.80 -3.98
C ALA A 407 -13.37 12.37 -5.45
N PHE A 408 -14.03 11.28 -5.80
CA PHE A 408 -14.07 10.73 -7.15
C PHE A 408 -15.46 10.87 -7.76
N GLU A 409 -15.52 11.06 -9.08
CA GLU A 409 -16.79 11.05 -9.80
C GLU A 409 -17.51 9.70 -9.68
N VAL A 410 -16.77 8.61 -9.94
CA VAL A 410 -17.26 7.25 -9.82
C VAL A 410 -16.26 6.36 -9.08
N LEU A 411 -16.69 5.80 -7.94
CA LEU A 411 -15.96 4.76 -7.22
C LEU A 411 -16.69 3.41 -7.33
N ALA A 412 -16.00 2.40 -7.84
CA ALA A 412 -16.57 1.08 -8.08
C ALA A 412 -15.71 -0.07 -7.52
N ILE A 413 -16.33 -1.24 -7.37
CA ILE A 413 -15.62 -2.48 -7.07
C ILE A 413 -15.02 -3.02 -8.37
N GLY A 414 -13.71 -3.24 -8.40
CA GLY A 414 -12.99 -3.77 -9.55
C GLY A 414 -13.21 -5.27 -9.80
N GLY A 415 -12.67 -5.77 -10.91
CA GLY A 415 -12.76 -7.20 -11.23
C GLY A 415 -11.99 -8.11 -10.27
N ALA A 416 -10.88 -7.63 -9.70
CA ALA A 416 -10.11 -8.30 -8.66
C ALA A 416 -10.68 -7.96 -7.27
N ASN A 417 -11.93 -8.36 -7.02
CA ASN A 417 -12.64 -8.07 -5.77
C ASN A 417 -12.51 -9.16 -4.69
N GLN A 418 -11.75 -10.21 -4.96
CA GLN A 418 -11.52 -11.33 -4.07
C GLN A 418 -10.03 -11.67 -4.01
N ALA A 419 -9.55 -11.93 -2.81
CA ALA A 419 -8.21 -12.45 -2.55
C ALA A 419 -8.35 -13.76 -1.77
N SER A 420 -7.74 -14.82 -2.27
CA SER A 420 -7.82 -16.16 -1.69
C SER A 420 -6.42 -16.67 -1.35
N THR A 421 -6.32 -17.40 -0.26
CA THR A 421 -5.15 -18.16 0.15
C THR A 421 -5.59 -19.47 0.80
N ILE A 422 -4.67 -20.42 0.93
CA ILE A 422 -4.87 -21.67 1.67
C ILE A 422 -3.95 -21.62 2.90
N ILE A 423 -4.49 -21.95 4.08
CA ILE A 423 -3.72 -22.19 5.31
C ILE A 423 -3.53 -23.71 5.43
N ILE A 424 -2.32 -24.14 5.80
CA ILE A 424 -1.99 -25.55 6.04
C ILE A 424 -1.27 -25.67 7.38
N ASP A 425 -1.43 -26.83 8.03
CA ASP A 425 -0.65 -27.24 9.20
C ASP A 425 0.87 -27.13 8.93
N GLU A 426 1.71 -27.12 9.97
CA GLU A 426 3.17 -26.98 9.85
C GLU A 426 3.92 -28.34 9.76
N PRO A 427 4.12 -28.93 8.56
CA PRO A 427 4.61 -30.31 8.46
C PRO A 427 6.06 -30.51 8.92
N GLU A 428 6.85 -29.43 8.97
CA GLU A 428 8.26 -29.50 9.35
C GLU A 428 8.51 -29.25 10.85
N ASP A 429 7.55 -28.67 11.58
CA ASP A 429 7.69 -28.36 13.02
C ASP A 429 6.41 -28.61 13.85
N PRO A 430 5.76 -29.78 13.74
CA PRO A 430 4.43 -30.00 14.31
C PRO A 430 4.38 -29.87 15.84
N ASP A 431 3.28 -29.28 16.29
CA ASP A 431 2.98 -28.95 17.66
C ASP A 431 2.66 -30.20 18.50
N SER A 432 3.33 -30.32 19.63
CA SER A 432 3.33 -31.56 20.41
C SER A 432 2.36 -31.51 21.60
N VAL A 433 1.41 -32.45 21.60
CA VAL A 433 0.49 -32.74 22.71
C VAL A 433 1.00 -33.93 23.53
N PHE A 434 1.03 -33.79 24.85
CA PHE A 434 1.58 -34.78 25.77
C PHE A 434 0.53 -35.42 26.68
N ALA A 435 0.45 -36.75 26.67
CA ALA A 435 -0.34 -37.49 27.66
C ALA A 435 0.43 -37.70 28.96
N GLN A 436 -0.21 -37.44 30.10
CA GLN A 436 0.35 -37.63 31.43
C GLN A 436 -0.61 -38.39 32.35
N ILE A 437 -0.08 -39.01 33.40
CA ILE A 437 -0.87 -39.75 34.40
C ILE A 437 -0.47 -39.36 35.82
N SER A 438 -1.47 -39.27 36.70
CA SER A 438 -1.29 -39.05 38.14
C SER A 438 -2.22 -39.93 38.96
N ALA A 439 -1.84 -40.21 40.21
CA ALA A 439 -2.70 -40.82 41.22
C ALA A 439 -3.11 -39.77 42.25
N ASP A 440 -4.34 -39.84 42.76
CA ASP A 440 -4.86 -38.91 43.77
C ASP A 440 -4.14 -39.01 45.12
N LYS A 441 -3.58 -40.18 45.42
CA LYS A 441 -2.86 -40.49 46.67
C LYS A 441 -1.57 -41.24 46.38
N ALA A 442 -0.55 -40.98 47.21
CA ALA A 442 0.71 -41.72 47.19
C ALA A 442 0.60 -43.10 47.88
N SER A 443 -0.40 -43.29 48.75
CA SER A 443 -0.68 -44.57 49.40
C SER A 443 -2.14 -44.70 49.78
N VAL A 444 -2.61 -45.95 49.88
CA VAL A 444 -3.94 -46.30 50.37
C VAL A 444 -3.84 -47.53 51.26
N GLU A 445 -4.67 -47.60 52.29
CA GLU A 445 -4.86 -48.85 53.03
C GLU A 445 -5.69 -49.83 52.18
N GLU A 446 -5.51 -51.12 52.38
CA GLU A 446 -6.37 -52.17 51.83
C GLU A 446 -7.86 -51.90 52.14
N GLY A 447 -8.73 -52.35 51.23
CA GLY A 447 -10.16 -51.94 51.19
C GLY A 447 -10.41 -50.49 50.76
N GLY A 448 -9.37 -49.68 50.54
CA GLY A 448 -9.46 -48.31 50.05
C GLY A 448 -9.47 -48.17 48.52
N GLN A 449 -9.48 -46.92 48.03
CA GLN A 449 -9.50 -46.61 46.58
C GLN A 449 -8.40 -45.63 46.18
N LEU A 450 -7.78 -45.90 45.03
CA LEU A 450 -6.92 -45.00 44.28
C LEU A 450 -7.65 -44.50 43.03
N THR A 451 -7.65 -43.19 42.81
CA THR A 451 -8.18 -42.58 41.59
C THR A 451 -7.01 -42.12 40.72
N TYR A 452 -6.96 -42.60 39.50
CA TYR A 452 -5.98 -42.20 38.51
C TYR A 452 -6.59 -41.20 37.53
N THR A 453 -5.83 -40.16 37.17
CA THR A 453 -6.21 -39.15 36.18
C THR A 453 -5.21 -39.17 35.05
N VAL A 454 -5.70 -39.29 33.82
CA VAL A 454 -4.91 -39.12 32.59
C VAL A 454 -5.36 -37.84 31.90
N ASN A 455 -4.43 -36.96 31.55
CA ASN A 455 -4.70 -35.67 30.92
C ASN A 455 -3.76 -35.39 29.73
N LEU A 456 -4.23 -34.58 28.80
CA LEU A 456 -3.47 -34.06 27.66
C LEU A 456 -3.09 -32.61 27.92
N ILE A 457 -1.84 -32.27 27.65
CA ILE A 457 -1.31 -30.90 27.79
C ILE A 457 -0.41 -30.53 26.62
N ASP A 458 -0.29 -29.24 26.35
CA ASP A 458 0.67 -28.69 25.39
C ASP A 458 2.09 -28.62 26.00
N ILE A 459 3.02 -28.02 25.26
CA ILE A 459 4.40 -27.79 25.71
C ILE A 459 4.49 -26.83 26.92
N ASN A 460 3.50 -25.94 27.10
CA ASN A 460 3.43 -24.97 28.19
C ASN A 460 2.80 -25.57 29.46
N GLY A 461 2.18 -26.74 29.34
CA GLY A 461 1.45 -27.44 30.39
C GLY A 461 -0.03 -27.06 30.49
N ASP A 462 -0.55 -26.34 29.51
CA ASP A 462 -1.96 -25.97 29.41
C ASP A 462 -2.78 -27.15 28.86
N PRO A 463 -4.01 -27.39 29.37
CA PRO A 463 -4.81 -28.52 28.92
C PRO A 463 -5.24 -28.40 27.45
N VAL A 464 -4.99 -29.44 26.66
CA VAL A 464 -5.42 -29.53 25.25
C VAL A 464 -6.70 -30.33 25.16
N LEU A 465 -7.69 -29.82 24.42
CA LEU A 465 -9.02 -30.42 24.31
C LEU A 465 -9.08 -31.37 23.12
N VAL A 466 -9.52 -32.61 23.35
CA VAL A 466 -10.00 -33.48 22.27
C VAL A 466 -11.37 -32.97 21.83
N PRO A 467 -11.62 -32.74 20.53
CA PRO A 467 -12.93 -32.32 20.03
C PRO A 467 -14.03 -33.35 20.31
N VAL A 468 -15.28 -32.89 20.28
CA VAL A 468 -16.43 -33.77 20.56
C VAL A 468 -16.67 -34.68 19.38
N GLY A 469 -16.43 -35.98 19.56
CA GLY A 469 -16.56 -36.99 18.51
C GLY A 469 -15.29 -37.82 18.39
N ASP A 470 -14.16 -37.21 18.75
CA ASP A 470 -12.83 -37.78 18.59
C ASP A 470 -12.32 -38.39 19.89
N SER A 471 -11.23 -39.14 19.79
CA SER A 471 -10.71 -39.91 20.90
C SER A 471 -9.20 -40.15 20.87
N VAL A 472 -8.63 -40.13 22.07
CA VAL A 472 -7.24 -40.55 22.32
C VAL A 472 -7.26 -41.78 23.20
N THR A 473 -6.56 -42.84 22.74
CA THR A 473 -6.36 -44.06 23.53
C THR A 473 -4.97 -44.04 24.16
N VAL A 474 -4.93 -44.25 25.49
CA VAL A 474 -3.70 -44.27 26.28
C VAL A 474 -3.49 -45.68 26.83
N VAL A 475 -2.36 -46.30 26.49
CA VAL A 475 -2.02 -47.68 26.89
C VAL A 475 -1.22 -47.66 28.18
N LEU A 476 -1.66 -48.46 29.15
CA LEU A 476 -1.10 -48.55 30.50
C LEU A 476 -0.42 -49.90 30.73
N ASP A 477 0.76 -49.86 31.33
CA ASP A 477 1.43 -51.02 31.93
C ASP A 477 1.45 -50.88 33.45
N TRP A 478 1.21 -51.99 34.15
CA TRP A 478 1.12 -52.04 35.60
C TRP A 478 2.25 -52.89 36.17
N THR A 479 3.00 -52.31 37.09
CA THR A 479 4.13 -52.97 37.76
C THR A 479 4.11 -52.73 39.26
N GLY A 480 4.93 -53.47 39.99
CA GLY A 480 4.99 -53.43 41.46
C GLY A 480 4.52 -54.73 42.09
N ALA A 481 4.67 -54.84 43.41
CA ALA A 481 4.26 -56.04 44.15
C ALA A 481 2.73 -56.16 44.16
N ALA A 482 2.04 -55.04 44.36
CA ALA A 482 0.58 -54.95 44.41
C ALA A 482 -0.11 -55.06 43.03
N ALA A 483 0.65 -55.25 41.94
CA ALA A 483 0.13 -55.35 40.58
C ALA A 483 -0.40 -56.76 40.28
N ASN A 484 -1.21 -57.32 41.17
CA ASN A 484 -1.80 -58.64 41.03
C ASN A 484 -3.21 -58.71 41.65
N PRO A 485 -4.01 -59.74 41.33
CA PRO A 485 -5.41 -59.81 41.75
C PRO A 485 -5.64 -60.06 43.26
N SER A 486 -4.59 -60.35 44.03
CA SER A 486 -4.70 -60.45 45.49
C SER A 486 -4.79 -59.08 46.14
N ASP A 487 -4.07 -58.08 45.63
CA ASP A 487 -3.88 -56.80 46.33
C ASP A 487 -4.62 -55.65 45.64
N ALA A 488 -4.87 -55.77 44.34
CA ALA A 488 -5.59 -54.77 43.56
C ALA A 488 -6.70 -55.39 42.70
N ALA A 489 -7.81 -54.65 42.57
CA ALA A 489 -8.87 -54.97 41.64
C ALA A 489 -8.40 -54.88 40.18
N VAL A 490 -9.31 -55.12 39.23
CA VAL A 490 -8.97 -55.19 37.79
C VAL A 490 -8.24 -53.92 37.33
N LEU A 491 -6.98 -54.10 36.91
CA LEU A 491 -6.12 -53.03 36.41
C LEU A 491 -6.37 -52.80 34.90
N PRO A 492 -6.82 -51.61 34.47
CA PRO A 492 -7.08 -51.33 33.07
C PRO A 492 -5.77 -51.25 32.27
N LEU A 493 -5.70 -51.95 31.13
CA LEU A 493 -4.54 -51.91 30.22
C LEU A 493 -4.59 -50.72 29.26
N SER A 494 -5.74 -50.05 29.17
CA SER A 494 -5.90 -48.83 28.38
C SER A 494 -7.03 -47.98 28.93
N VAL A 495 -6.95 -46.68 28.70
CA VAL A 495 -8.03 -45.72 28.93
C VAL A 495 -8.21 -44.85 27.71
N THR A 496 -9.43 -44.36 27.51
CA THR A 496 -9.75 -43.49 26.38
C THR A 496 -10.25 -42.15 26.89
N ILE A 497 -9.73 -41.07 26.31
CA ILE A 497 -10.23 -39.71 26.47
C ILE A 497 -11.16 -39.47 25.28
N THR A 498 -12.45 -39.20 25.54
CA THR A 498 -13.46 -38.95 24.49
C THR A 498 -14.07 -37.58 24.73
N GLY A 499 -13.67 -36.59 23.95
CA GLY A 499 -14.02 -35.19 24.19
C GLY A 499 -13.44 -34.62 25.50
N GLY A 500 -12.87 -33.42 25.44
CA GLY A 500 -12.22 -32.77 26.57
C GLY A 500 -10.76 -33.16 26.75
N SER A 501 -10.13 -32.73 27.85
CA SER A 501 -8.67 -32.82 28.04
C SER A 501 -8.21 -33.93 29.00
N GLN A 502 -9.13 -34.66 29.63
CA GLN A 502 -8.76 -35.65 30.64
C GLN A 502 -9.83 -36.74 30.84
N THR A 503 -9.39 -37.87 31.41
CA THR A 503 -10.25 -38.97 31.88
C THR A 503 -9.78 -39.47 33.24
N THR A 504 -10.67 -40.07 34.01
CA THR A 504 -10.35 -40.65 35.32
C THR A 504 -10.89 -42.06 35.46
N PHE A 505 -10.19 -42.88 36.24
CA PHE A 505 -10.61 -44.23 36.59
C PHE A 505 -10.19 -44.57 38.02
N VAL A 506 -10.83 -45.58 38.61
CA VAL A 506 -10.62 -46.00 39.99
C VAL A 506 -10.07 -47.42 40.02
N VAL A 507 -9.09 -47.65 40.89
CA VAL A 507 -8.58 -48.97 41.27
C VAL A 507 -8.84 -49.16 42.77
N ASP A 508 -9.62 -50.19 43.10
CA ASP A 508 -9.85 -50.60 44.48
C ASP A 508 -8.65 -51.43 44.97
N ALA A 509 -8.14 -51.13 46.17
CA ALA A 509 -7.25 -52.02 46.90
C ALA A 509 -8.09 -53.13 47.52
N ILE A 510 -7.65 -54.38 47.37
CA ILE A 510 -8.37 -55.54 47.90
C ILE A 510 -8.05 -55.64 49.39
N ASP A 511 -9.10 -55.82 50.19
CA ASP A 511 -9.03 -56.11 51.64
C ASP A 511 -8.96 -57.63 51.81
N ASP A 512 -7.93 -58.11 52.51
CA ASP A 512 -7.78 -59.52 52.82
C ASP A 512 -7.28 -59.83 54.24
N VAL A 513 -7.26 -61.12 54.59
CA VAL A 513 -6.97 -61.56 55.97
C VAL A 513 -5.48 -61.63 56.32
N TYR A 514 -4.59 -61.36 55.37
CA TYR A 514 -3.15 -61.51 55.52
C TYR A 514 -2.51 -60.18 55.89
N LYS A 515 -1.55 -60.25 56.82
CA LYS A 515 -0.73 -59.10 57.15
C LYS A 515 0.47 -59.01 56.22
N GLU A 516 0.55 -57.93 55.45
CA GLU A 516 1.60 -57.73 54.44
C GLU A 516 2.46 -56.49 54.71
N ASP A 517 3.63 -56.43 54.07
CA ASP A 517 4.48 -55.24 54.06
C ASP A 517 3.99 -54.27 52.97
N PRO A 518 4.23 -52.95 53.05
CA PRO A 518 3.80 -52.00 52.01
C PRO A 518 4.25 -52.38 50.59
N GLU A 519 3.30 -52.40 49.66
CA GLU A 519 3.50 -52.90 48.31
C GLU A 519 3.28 -51.82 47.25
N ALA A 520 4.22 -51.68 46.32
CA ALA A 520 4.11 -50.68 45.26
C ALA A 520 3.09 -51.08 44.19
N LEU A 521 2.32 -50.10 43.70
CA LEU A 521 1.47 -50.18 42.52
C LEU A 521 1.81 -49.01 41.59
N VAL A 522 2.34 -49.31 40.41
CA VAL A 522 2.85 -48.30 39.47
C VAL A 522 2.14 -48.45 38.12
N ALA A 523 1.41 -47.41 37.73
CA ALA A 523 0.83 -47.28 36.40
C ALA A 523 1.79 -46.49 35.50
N THR A 524 2.12 -47.01 34.31
CA THR A 524 2.99 -46.36 33.33
C THR A 524 2.26 -46.21 32.00
N ILE A 525 2.20 -44.99 31.44
CA ILE A 525 1.81 -44.79 30.05
C ILE A 525 2.95 -45.29 29.15
N THR A 526 2.63 -46.25 28.29
CA THR A 526 3.60 -46.89 27.39
C THR A 526 3.46 -46.44 25.93
N SER A 527 2.24 -46.14 25.51
CA SER A 527 1.95 -45.56 24.20
C SER A 527 0.65 -44.78 24.22
N VAL A 528 0.50 -43.90 23.25
CA VAL A 528 -0.69 -43.13 22.95
C VAL A 528 -1.08 -43.36 21.49
N ASP A 529 -2.36 -43.28 21.20
CA ASP A 529 -2.94 -43.46 19.88
C ASP A 529 -3.99 -42.37 19.69
N ASP A 530 -3.73 -41.46 18.75
CA ASP A 530 -4.73 -40.50 18.27
C ASP A 530 -5.58 -41.23 17.23
N VAL A 531 -6.81 -41.59 17.63
CA VAL A 531 -7.65 -42.50 16.83
C VAL A 531 -8.17 -41.81 15.57
N ASP A 532 -8.33 -40.49 15.65
CA ASP A 532 -9.04 -39.69 14.67
C ASP A 532 -8.12 -38.70 13.91
N ASP A 533 -6.80 -38.79 14.14
CA ASP A 533 -5.76 -37.93 13.52
C ASP A 533 -5.99 -36.45 13.84
N THR A 534 -6.41 -36.18 15.08
CA THR A 534 -6.88 -34.88 15.58
C THR A 534 -5.75 -33.88 15.78
N PHE A 535 -4.62 -34.34 16.29
CA PHE A 535 -3.49 -33.50 16.66
C PHE A 535 -2.35 -33.67 15.66
N GLU A 536 -1.62 -32.59 15.38
CA GLU A 536 -0.44 -32.67 14.52
C GLU A 536 0.59 -33.68 15.06
N LYS A 537 0.76 -33.71 16.39
CA LYS A 537 1.64 -34.67 17.06
C LYS A 537 1.22 -35.00 18.49
N LEU A 538 0.86 -36.26 18.72
CA LEU A 538 0.55 -36.79 20.05
C LEU A 538 1.68 -37.69 20.60
N GLU A 539 2.15 -37.39 21.81
CA GLU A 539 3.27 -38.08 22.46
C GLU A 539 3.01 -38.46 23.92
N VAL A 540 3.83 -39.40 24.42
CA VAL A 540 3.89 -39.72 25.86
C VAL A 540 4.68 -38.64 26.57
N GLY A 541 4.05 -37.96 27.53
CA GLY A 541 4.66 -36.89 28.31
C GLY A 541 5.71 -37.39 29.31
N THR A 542 6.44 -36.44 29.91
CA THR A 542 7.48 -36.77 30.90
C THR A 542 6.92 -37.29 32.23
N GLN A 543 5.68 -36.91 32.59
CA GLN A 543 4.94 -37.47 33.73
C GLN A 543 4.10 -38.68 33.29
N ASN A 544 4.76 -39.72 32.79
CA ASN A 544 4.11 -40.93 32.30
C ASN A 544 3.96 -42.02 33.37
N GLN A 545 4.28 -41.74 34.64
CA GLN A 545 4.17 -42.72 35.73
C GLN A 545 3.38 -42.17 36.91
N ALA A 546 2.41 -42.94 37.38
CA ALA A 546 1.69 -42.70 38.61
C ALA A 546 2.02 -43.81 39.61
N ASN A 547 2.74 -43.44 40.68
CA ASN A 547 3.19 -44.34 41.72
C ASN A 547 2.25 -44.27 42.94
N ALA A 548 1.80 -45.42 43.42
CA ALA A 548 1.08 -45.56 44.68
C ALA A 548 1.64 -46.74 45.50
N THR A 549 1.21 -46.86 46.75
CA THR A 549 1.54 -47.97 47.64
C THR A 549 0.27 -48.45 48.34
N ILE A 550 0.01 -49.75 48.29
CA ILE A 550 -1.04 -50.41 49.07
C ILE A 550 -0.42 -50.88 50.38
N THR A 551 -1.13 -50.66 51.49
CA THR A 551 -0.67 -51.03 52.83
C THR A 551 -1.78 -51.75 53.59
N ASP A 552 -1.40 -52.79 54.33
CA ASP A 552 -2.22 -53.40 55.38
C ASP A 552 -2.96 -52.37 56.25
N GLU A 553 -4.20 -52.66 56.62
CA GLU A 553 -5.05 -51.77 57.40
C GLU A 553 -4.55 -51.60 58.83
N ALA A 554 -4.60 -50.36 59.32
CA ALA A 554 -4.21 -50.07 60.70
C ALA A 554 -5.14 -50.76 61.72
N THR A 555 -6.38 -51.05 61.33
CA THR A 555 -7.37 -51.73 62.17
C THR A 555 -8.07 -52.85 61.38
N PRO A 556 -7.76 -54.13 61.63
CA PRO A 556 -8.32 -55.26 60.88
C PRO A 556 -9.72 -55.62 61.39
N ASN A 557 -10.69 -54.72 61.22
CA ASN A 557 -12.04 -54.91 61.78
C ASN A 557 -12.80 -56.06 61.12
N GLU A 558 -12.40 -56.49 59.92
CA GLU A 558 -13.05 -57.55 59.13
C GLU A 558 -12.21 -58.83 59.02
N ASP A 559 -10.91 -58.80 59.40
CA ASP A 559 -9.94 -59.90 59.20
C ASP A 559 -9.91 -60.92 60.33
N VAL A 560 -11.09 -61.45 60.63
CA VAL A 560 -11.25 -62.42 61.70
C VAL A 560 -11.09 -63.85 61.17
N VAL A 561 -9.90 -64.41 61.35
CA VAL A 561 -9.65 -65.84 61.10
C VAL A 561 -10.11 -66.70 62.28
N ARG A 562 -10.92 -67.73 62.01
CA ARG A 562 -11.48 -68.67 63.00
C ARG A 562 -11.04 -70.10 62.73
N ALA A 563 -10.79 -70.86 63.79
CA ALA A 563 -10.60 -72.30 63.68
C ALA A 563 -11.96 -73.02 63.68
N GLN A 564 -12.25 -73.77 62.62
CA GLN A 564 -13.41 -74.66 62.51
C GLN A 564 -12.97 -76.11 62.73
N ILE A 565 -13.51 -76.76 63.76
CA ILE A 565 -13.29 -78.18 64.01
C ILE A 565 -14.45 -79.02 63.46
N SER A 566 -14.12 -80.03 62.69
CA SER A 566 -15.05 -81.07 62.23
C SER A 566 -14.56 -82.43 62.70
N VAL A 567 -15.47 -83.38 62.87
CA VAL A 567 -15.14 -84.76 63.26
C VAL A 567 -15.69 -85.72 62.22
N ASP A 568 -14.91 -86.74 61.87
CA ASP A 568 -15.27 -87.70 60.84
C ASP A 568 -16.50 -88.55 61.22
N LYS A 569 -16.79 -88.71 62.52
CA LYS A 569 -17.96 -89.45 63.04
C LYS A 569 -18.51 -88.79 64.32
N ALA A 570 -19.82 -88.88 64.52
CA ALA A 570 -20.48 -88.33 65.72
C ALA A 570 -20.23 -89.14 67.01
N SER A 571 -19.86 -90.42 66.90
CA SER A 571 -19.51 -91.30 68.02
C SER A 571 -18.72 -92.52 67.54
N VAL A 572 -18.06 -93.20 68.49
CA VAL A 572 -17.41 -94.51 68.30
C VAL A 572 -17.69 -95.42 69.49
N GLU A 573 -17.59 -96.74 69.29
CA GLU A 573 -17.57 -97.71 70.39
C GLU A 573 -16.26 -97.61 71.19
N GLU A 574 -16.24 -98.13 72.41
CA GLU A 574 -15.06 -98.14 73.28
C GLU A 574 -13.87 -98.82 72.58
N GLY A 575 -12.81 -98.04 72.30
CA GLY A 575 -11.64 -98.47 71.53
C GLY A 575 -11.60 -98.04 70.06
N GLY A 576 -12.64 -97.38 69.54
CA GLY A 576 -12.67 -96.82 68.18
C GLY A 576 -11.92 -95.48 68.02
N GLN A 577 -11.60 -95.10 66.78
CA GLN A 577 -10.89 -93.87 66.44
C GLN A 577 -11.84 -92.81 65.87
N LEU A 578 -11.74 -91.59 66.43
CA LEU A 578 -12.25 -90.35 65.85
C LEU A 578 -11.09 -89.55 65.27
N THR A 579 -11.30 -88.99 64.09
CA THR A 579 -10.39 -88.03 63.46
C THR A 579 -11.07 -86.67 63.49
N TYR A 580 -10.40 -85.71 64.13
CA TYR A 580 -10.80 -84.32 64.11
C TYR A 580 -9.97 -83.57 63.07
N THR A 581 -10.64 -82.83 62.20
CA THR A 581 -10.00 -81.94 61.22
C THR A 581 -10.24 -80.51 61.66
N VAL A 582 -9.17 -79.71 61.73
CA VAL A 582 -9.24 -78.28 62.02
C VAL A 582 -8.87 -77.53 60.75
N ASN A 583 -9.79 -76.69 60.27
CA ASN A 583 -9.55 -75.76 59.17
C ASN A 583 -9.54 -74.33 59.73
N LEU A 584 -8.77 -73.43 59.11
CA LEU A 584 -8.94 -72.00 59.31
C LEU A 584 -9.96 -71.50 58.30
N ILE A 585 -10.90 -70.68 58.75
CA ILE A 585 -11.91 -70.04 57.92
C ILE A 585 -11.96 -68.55 58.24
N ASP A 586 -12.32 -67.74 57.26
CA ASP A 586 -12.57 -66.31 57.43
C ASP A 586 -13.95 -66.06 58.09
N ILE A 587 -14.39 -64.80 58.11
CA ILE A 587 -15.71 -64.42 58.63
C ILE A 587 -16.88 -64.95 57.79
N ASN A 588 -16.65 -65.23 56.50
CA ASN A 588 -17.63 -65.75 55.55
C ASN A 588 -17.69 -67.29 55.53
N GLY A 589 -16.72 -67.96 56.16
CA GLY A 589 -16.61 -69.40 56.20
C GLY A 589 -15.74 -70.00 55.09
N ASP A 590 -15.06 -69.15 54.32
CA ASP A 590 -14.14 -69.56 53.26
C ASP A 590 -12.80 -69.99 53.86
N PRO A 591 -12.15 -71.04 53.29
CA PRO A 591 -10.92 -71.58 53.85
C PRO A 591 -9.76 -70.59 53.74
N VAL A 592 -9.15 -70.27 54.88
CA VAL A 592 -7.93 -69.46 54.96
C VAL A 592 -6.72 -70.38 54.94
N LEU A 593 -5.77 -70.13 54.04
CA LEU A 593 -4.54 -70.90 53.97
C LEU A 593 -3.50 -70.30 54.90
N VAL A 594 -2.66 -71.14 55.51
CA VAL A 594 -1.50 -70.64 56.23
C VAL A 594 -0.36 -70.52 55.22
N PRO A 595 0.22 -69.32 55.02
CA PRO A 595 1.37 -69.15 54.15
C PRO A 595 2.50 -70.10 54.58
N VAL A 596 3.18 -70.71 53.61
CA VAL A 596 4.40 -71.50 53.87
C VAL A 596 5.52 -70.52 54.21
N GLY A 597 5.83 -70.40 55.51
CA GLY A 597 6.90 -69.54 56.03
C GLY A 597 8.31 -70.03 55.75
#